data_AF-A0A7X6AQG0-F1
#
_entry.id   AF-A0A7X6AQG0-F1
#
_cell.length_a   1.000
_cell.length_b   1.000
_cell.length_c   1.000
_cell.angle_alpha   90.00
_cell.angle_beta   90.00
_cell.angle_gamma   90.00
#
_symmetry.space_group_name_H-M   'P 1'
#
loop_
_entity.id
_entity.type
_entity.pdbx_description
1 polymer ?
#
loop_
_entity_poly.entity_id
_entity_poly.type
_entity_poly.pdbx_seq_one_letter_code
_entity_poly.pdbx_strand_id
1 'polypeptide(L)'
;AFWDAAGDDHLYVLRSTDAGQTFALVLDRTFGNEETELFPMLFAATSGGAVLVHVIDGTGELTAQRSTTDGASYGTVRTLSSTAAAHPFLGIEAAAVTRTAAGTLAIAYTDRRADTYRGNATDLFVRVSTNDGHTWGSEARVDGTAPGTAGTGIAPSGISGVGNDDLVVVYADNRGNAGSSFDVYGNRSAAATLSFGAEQRIDADSGDRDRNAFDAPNVAVGPRCGGGAGEVNVYVAMAVISGTEPEIRVAVSEDGGYTFSGATRISDTAGTEFAAVPRI
;
A
#
# COMPACT_ATOMS: atom_id res chain seq x y z
N ALA A 1 -9.69 -16.51 0.01
CA ALA A 1 -8.98 -16.32 1.28
C ALA A 1 -7.55 -16.83 1.11
N PHE A 2 -6.60 -16.22 1.82
CA PHE A 2 -5.27 -16.78 2.00
C PHE A 2 -5.24 -17.51 3.34
N TRP A 3 -4.52 -18.61 3.40
CA TRP A 3 -4.33 -19.39 4.61
C TRP A 3 -2.88 -19.85 4.62
N ASP A 4 -2.23 -19.82 5.77
CA ASP A 4 -0.92 -20.45 5.97
C ASP A 4 -1.05 -21.44 7.13
N ALA A 5 -0.70 -22.70 6.86
CA ALA A 5 -0.52 -23.73 7.88
C ALA A 5 0.69 -24.62 7.59
N ALA A 6 1.54 -24.24 6.62
CA ALA A 6 2.66 -25.06 6.14
C ALA A 6 4.02 -24.35 6.24
N GLY A 7 4.05 -23.08 6.66
CA GLY A 7 5.25 -22.27 6.80
C GLY A 7 5.17 -21.01 5.94
N ASP A 8 5.98 -20.01 6.30
CA ASP A 8 5.87 -18.64 5.76
C ASP A 8 6.12 -18.53 4.24
N ASP A 9 6.61 -19.61 3.60
CA ASP A 9 6.96 -19.73 2.18
C ASP A 9 5.87 -20.37 1.29
N HIS A 10 4.72 -20.74 1.87
CA HIS A 10 3.60 -21.37 1.18
C HIS A 10 2.43 -20.41 0.94
N LEU A 11 1.93 -20.40 -0.30
CA LEU A 11 0.76 -19.63 -0.69
C LEU A 11 -0.41 -20.54 -1.07
N TYR A 12 -1.44 -20.50 -0.23
CA TYR A 12 -2.73 -21.12 -0.52
C TYR A 12 -3.75 -20.07 -0.96
N VAL A 13 -4.42 -20.31 -2.09
CA VAL A 13 -5.59 -19.54 -2.49
C VAL A 13 -6.81 -20.44 -2.45
N LEU A 14 -7.81 -20.03 -1.68
CA LEU A 14 -9.11 -20.69 -1.65
C LEU A 14 -10.20 -19.82 -2.28
N ARG A 15 -11.09 -20.47 -3.03
CA ARG A 15 -12.24 -19.86 -3.71
C ARG A 15 -13.54 -20.48 -3.22
N SER A 16 -14.54 -19.64 -3.01
CA SER A 16 -15.93 -20.06 -2.80
C SER A 16 -16.75 -19.83 -4.06
N THR A 17 -17.69 -20.72 -4.33
CA THR A 17 -18.69 -20.58 -5.40
C THR A 17 -20.13 -20.56 -4.87
N ASP A 18 -20.29 -20.46 -3.55
CA ASP A 18 -21.56 -20.62 -2.83
C ASP A 18 -21.75 -19.51 -1.77
N ALA A 19 -21.30 -18.29 -2.12
CA ALA A 19 -21.38 -17.10 -1.29
C ALA A 19 -20.65 -17.23 0.07
N GLY A 20 -19.52 -17.92 0.08
CA GLY A 20 -18.65 -18.07 1.24
C GLY A 20 -19.03 -19.21 2.19
N GLN A 21 -19.94 -20.11 1.80
CA GLN A 21 -20.32 -21.25 2.63
C GLN A 21 -19.25 -22.35 2.62
N THR A 22 -18.64 -22.62 1.47
CA THR A 22 -17.53 -23.55 1.31
C THR A 22 -16.40 -22.95 0.49
N PHE A 23 -15.19 -23.46 0.71
CA PHE A 23 -13.97 -22.99 0.07
C PHE A 23 -13.18 -24.18 -0.47
N ALA A 24 -12.87 -24.14 -1.77
CA ALA A 24 -12.00 -25.12 -2.42
C ALA A 24 -10.62 -24.51 -2.66
N LEU A 25 -9.57 -25.32 -2.48
CA LEU A 25 -8.20 -24.96 -2.81
C LEU A 25 -8.05 -24.84 -4.34
N VAL A 26 -7.59 -23.67 -4.82
CA VAL A 26 -7.41 -23.38 -6.25
C VAL A 26 -5.96 -23.06 -6.63
N LEU A 27 -5.12 -22.72 -5.65
CA LEU A 27 -3.68 -22.57 -5.82
C LEU A 27 -2.99 -23.05 -4.55
N ASP A 28 -1.96 -23.89 -4.75
CA ASP A 28 -1.01 -24.34 -3.74
C ASP A 28 0.37 -24.15 -4.34
N ARG A 29 1.21 -23.34 -3.69
CA ARG A 29 2.54 -23.03 -4.20
C ARG A 29 3.53 -22.71 -3.10
N THR A 30 4.70 -23.30 -3.21
CA THR A 30 5.90 -22.97 -2.42
C THR A 30 6.81 -22.05 -3.24
N PHE A 31 7.30 -20.96 -2.64
CA PHE A 31 8.15 -19.99 -3.33
C PHE A 31 9.63 -20.10 -2.97
N GLY A 32 10.00 -20.86 -1.94
CA GLY A 32 11.38 -20.92 -1.49
C GLY A 32 11.66 -22.03 -0.48
N ASN A 33 12.50 -21.69 0.49
CA ASN A 33 12.75 -22.47 1.70
C ASN A 33 12.06 -21.78 2.90
N GLU A 34 12.05 -22.45 4.05
CA GLU A 34 11.33 -22.06 5.28
C GLU A 34 11.62 -20.65 5.85
N GLU A 35 12.53 -19.86 5.25
CA GLU A 35 12.85 -18.48 5.66
C GLU A 35 12.26 -17.40 4.73
N THR A 36 11.43 -17.76 3.76
CA THR A 36 10.83 -16.82 2.80
C THR A 36 9.48 -16.34 3.28
N GLU A 37 9.35 -15.09 3.76
CA GLU A 37 8.03 -14.51 4.08
C GLU A 37 7.31 -14.04 2.81
N LEU A 38 5.99 -14.28 2.76
CA LEU A 38 5.11 -13.90 1.66
C LEU A 38 4.04 -12.91 2.09
N PHE A 39 3.91 -11.80 1.36
CA PHE A 39 2.83 -10.84 1.54
C PHE A 39 1.88 -10.87 0.33
N PRO A 40 0.89 -11.78 0.31
CA PRO A 40 -0.01 -11.91 -0.82
C PRO A 40 -1.15 -10.88 -0.77
N MET A 41 -1.48 -10.34 -1.94
CA MET A 41 -2.56 -9.38 -2.12
C MET A 41 -3.43 -9.81 -3.31
N LEU A 42 -4.75 -9.85 -3.14
CA LEU A 42 -5.72 -10.32 -4.15
C LEU A 42 -6.67 -9.21 -4.59
N PHE A 43 -6.84 -9.07 -5.91
CA PHE A 43 -7.73 -8.07 -6.52
C PHE A 43 -8.68 -8.71 -7.51
N ALA A 44 -9.93 -8.25 -7.51
CA ALA A 44 -10.86 -8.58 -8.58
C ALA A 44 -10.41 -7.91 -9.90
N ALA A 45 -10.49 -8.66 -11.00
CA ALA A 45 -10.37 -8.13 -12.36
C ALA A 45 -11.74 -7.61 -12.84
N THR A 46 -11.78 -6.53 -13.62
CA THR A 46 -13.05 -5.98 -14.15
C THR A 46 -13.73 -6.92 -15.13
N SER A 47 -12.97 -7.88 -15.68
CA SER A 47 -13.39 -8.88 -16.66
C SER A 47 -13.83 -10.23 -16.06
N GLY A 48 -14.16 -10.30 -14.76
CA GLY A 48 -14.56 -11.56 -14.12
C GLY A 48 -13.38 -12.50 -13.87
N GLY A 49 -12.28 -11.94 -13.38
CA GLY A 49 -11.03 -12.64 -13.07
C GLY A 49 -10.44 -12.14 -11.75
N ALA A 50 -9.19 -12.48 -11.50
CA ALA A 50 -8.46 -12.00 -10.33
C ALA A 50 -6.99 -11.72 -10.66
N VAL A 51 -6.39 -10.78 -9.95
CA VAL A 51 -4.94 -10.52 -9.98
C VAL A 51 -4.40 -10.78 -8.59
N LEU A 52 -3.42 -11.67 -8.52
CA LEU A 52 -2.71 -12.05 -7.31
C LEU A 52 -1.31 -11.45 -7.38
N VAL A 53 -1.01 -10.54 -6.46
CA VAL A 53 0.31 -9.93 -6.30
C VAL A 53 0.95 -10.53 -5.05
N HIS A 54 2.25 -10.73 -5.06
CA HIS A 54 3.01 -11.28 -3.94
C HIS A 54 4.36 -10.57 -3.86
N VAL A 55 4.70 -10.11 -2.66
CA VAL A 55 6.05 -9.72 -2.29
C VAL A 55 6.72 -10.93 -1.65
N ILE A 56 7.95 -11.22 -2.06
CA ILE A 56 8.75 -12.34 -1.58
C ILE A 56 9.97 -11.76 -0.85
N ASP A 57 9.96 -11.78 0.48
CA ASP A 57 10.96 -11.06 1.29
C ASP A 57 12.39 -11.60 1.06
N GLY A 58 12.56 -12.93 1.08
CA GLY A 58 13.87 -13.57 0.92
C GLY A 58 14.56 -13.37 -0.44
N THR A 59 13.81 -12.96 -1.48
CA THR A 59 14.37 -12.62 -2.81
C THR A 59 14.24 -11.15 -3.17
N GLY A 60 13.42 -10.41 -2.42
CA GLY A 60 13.03 -9.04 -2.75
C GLY A 60 12.22 -8.91 -4.03
N GLU A 61 11.63 -10.00 -4.52
CA GLU A 61 10.86 -9.98 -5.76
C GLU A 61 9.41 -9.58 -5.50
N LEU A 62 8.91 -8.64 -6.31
CA LEU A 62 7.49 -8.38 -6.45
C LEU A 62 7.01 -9.07 -7.70
N THR A 63 6.05 -9.96 -7.55
CA THR A 63 5.52 -10.76 -8.66
C THR A 63 4.00 -10.70 -8.71
N ALA A 64 3.45 -10.92 -9.90
CA ALA A 64 2.02 -10.96 -10.12
C ALA A 64 1.61 -12.16 -10.98
N GLN A 65 0.40 -12.63 -10.73
CA GLN A 65 -0.29 -13.68 -11.47
C GLN A 65 -1.72 -13.24 -11.75
N ARG A 66 -2.23 -13.65 -12.91
CA ARG A 66 -3.59 -13.31 -13.32
C ARG A 66 -4.41 -14.58 -13.50
N SER A 67 -5.65 -14.53 -13.03
CA SER A 67 -6.71 -15.47 -13.36
C SER A 67 -7.62 -14.90 -14.44
N THR A 68 -7.86 -15.70 -15.48
CA THR A 68 -8.87 -15.47 -16.52
C THR A 68 -10.14 -16.29 -16.30
N THR A 69 -10.22 -16.99 -15.17
CA THR A 69 -11.21 -18.04 -14.88
C THR A 69 -11.94 -17.73 -13.59
N ASP A 70 -12.19 -16.44 -13.31
CA ASP A 70 -12.86 -15.98 -12.09
C ASP A 70 -12.21 -16.52 -10.81
N GLY A 71 -10.88 -16.60 -10.79
CA GLY A 71 -10.10 -17.12 -9.66
C GLY A 71 -10.06 -18.65 -9.56
N ALA A 72 -10.64 -19.41 -10.51
CA ALA A 72 -10.60 -20.88 -10.48
C ALA A 72 -9.20 -21.44 -10.81
N SER A 73 -8.39 -20.68 -11.54
CA SER A 73 -6.99 -21.02 -11.82
C SER A 73 -6.17 -19.74 -12.07
N TYR A 74 -4.86 -19.82 -11.82
CA TYR A 74 -3.93 -18.71 -12.04
C TYR A 74 -2.92 -19.08 -13.12
N GLY A 75 -2.60 -18.11 -13.98
CA GLY A 75 -1.60 -18.26 -15.03
C GLY A 75 -0.16 -18.16 -14.52
N THR A 76 0.76 -17.92 -15.44
CA THR A 76 2.20 -17.81 -15.16
C THR A 76 2.52 -16.62 -14.24
N VAL A 77 3.50 -16.82 -13.34
CA VAL A 77 4.12 -15.75 -12.54
C VAL A 77 4.86 -14.78 -13.44
N ARG A 78 4.72 -13.49 -13.13
CA ARG A 78 5.48 -12.42 -13.75
C ARG A 78 6.17 -11.60 -12.68
N THR A 79 7.48 -11.44 -12.79
CA THR A 79 8.24 -10.51 -11.96
C THR A 79 7.97 -9.08 -12.42
N LEU A 80 7.56 -8.23 -11.49
CA LEU A 80 7.28 -6.82 -11.68
C LEU A 80 8.45 -5.94 -11.26
N SER A 81 9.25 -6.38 -10.29
CA SER A 81 10.50 -5.71 -9.95
C SER A 81 11.44 -5.72 -11.16
N SER A 82 12.04 -4.58 -11.50
CA SER A 82 12.92 -4.46 -12.67
C SER A 82 14.28 -5.20 -12.55
N THR A 83 14.56 -5.86 -11.41
CA THR A 83 15.72 -6.73 -11.15
C THR A 83 15.51 -7.45 -9.81
N ALA A 84 15.80 -8.76 -9.73
CA ALA A 84 15.97 -9.45 -8.46
C ALA A 84 17.10 -8.74 -7.69
N ALA A 85 16.88 -8.41 -6.41
CA ALA A 85 17.90 -7.74 -5.62
C ALA A 85 19.18 -8.60 -5.64
N ALA A 86 20.34 -7.97 -5.89
CA ALA A 86 21.62 -8.66 -5.82
C ALA A 86 21.96 -9.15 -4.39
N HIS A 87 21.09 -8.86 -3.42
CA HIS A 87 21.24 -9.17 -2.02
C HIS A 87 19.88 -9.61 -1.43
N PRO A 88 19.81 -10.77 -0.74
CA PRO A 88 18.56 -11.34 -0.21
C PRO A 88 17.92 -10.54 0.95
N PHE A 89 18.48 -9.40 1.34
CA PHE A 89 17.97 -8.53 2.41
C PHE A 89 17.71 -7.09 1.94
N LEU A 90 17.79 -6.83 0.63
CA LEU A 90 17.66 -5.50 0.02
C LEU A 90 16.47 -5.43 -0.94
N GLY A 91 15.40 -6.13 -0.58
CA GLY A 91 14.23 -6.35 -1.41
C GLY A 91 13.14 -5.29 -1.30
N ILE A 92 12.01 -5.63 -1.91
CA ILE A 92 10.72 -4.97 -1.69
C ILE A 92 10.21 -5.45 -0.33
N GLU A 93 10.03 -4.55 0.62
CA GLU A 93 9.58 -4.87 1.99
C GLU A 93 8.08 -4.60 2.18
N ALA A 94 7.52 -3.69 1.40
CA ALA A 94 6.12 -3.35 1.47
C ALA A 94 5.56 -2.99 0.10
N ALA A 95 4.30 -3.35 -0.10
CA ALA A 95 3.54 -2.97 -1.27
C ALA A 95 2.10 -2.63 -0.88
N ALA A 96 1.53 -1.66 -1.59
CA ALA A 96 0.14 -1.29 -1.51
C ALA A 96 -0.45 -1.25 -2.92
N VAL A 97 -1.74 -1.49 -3.03
CA VAL A 97 -2.38 -1.84 -4.31
C VAL A 97 -3.80 -1.32 -4.34
N THR A 98 -4.21 -0.81 -5.49
CA THR A 98 -5.55 -0.27 -5.68
C THR A 98 -6.03 -0.44 -7.11
N ARG A 99 -7.31 -0.14 -7.32
CA ARG A 99 -7.93 0.00 -8.62
C ARG A 99 -8.63 1.35 -8.71
N THR A 100 -8.33 2.10 -9.77
CA THR A 100 -8.99 3.38 -10.05
C THR A 100 -10.41 3.15 -10.57
N ALA A 101 -11.24 4.20 -10.59
CA ALA A 101 -12.59 4.13 -11.17
C ALA A 101 -12.56 3.80 -12.68
N ALA A 102 -11.50 4.20 -13.39
CA ALA A 102 -11.26 3.83 -14.79
C ALA A 102 -10.86 2.35 -14.97
N GLY A 103 -10.63 1.61 -13.88
CA GLY A 103 -10.23 0.22 -13.91
C GLY A 103 -8.73 -0.01 -14.00
N THR A 104 -7.90 1.03 -13.89
CA THR A 104 -6.44 0.89 -13.84
C THR A 104 -6.04 0.26 -12.52
N LEU A 105 -5.28 -0.83 -12.57
CA LEU A 105 -4.61 -1.38 -11.41
C LEU A 105 -3.34 -0.57 -11.15
N ALA A 106 -3.11 -0.20 -9.90
CA ALA A 106 -1.88 0.45 -9.48
C ALA A 106 -1.25 -0.31 -8.31
N ILE A 107 0.07 -0.40 -8.32
CA ILE A 107 0.86 -0.96 -7.23
C ILE A 107 1.94 0.04 -6.83
N ALA A 108 1.94 0.44 -5.56
CA ALA A 108 3.04 1.12 -4.91
C ALA A 108 3.91 0.10 -4.18
N TYR A 109 5.23 0.25 -4.21
CA TYR A 109 6.15 -0.64 -3.52
C TYR A 109 7.47 0.06 -3.18
N THR A 110 8.06 -0.34 -2.07
CA THR A 110 9.43 0.06 -1.71
C THR A 110 10.44 -0.63 -2.59
N ASP A 111 11.58 -0.02 -2.79
CA ASP A 111 12.67 -0.66 -3.48
C ASP A 111 14.03 -0.08 -3.07
N ARG A 112 14.97 -0.96 -2.70
CA ARG A 112 16.32 -0.59 -2.28
C ARG A 112 17.35 -0.65 -3.42
N ARG A 113 16.94 -1.00 -4.65
CA ARG A 113 17.86 -1.26 -5.78
C ARG A 113 18.61 -0.03 -6.27
N ALA A 114 18.09 1.18 -6.07
CA ALA A 114 18.74 2.42 -6.46
C ALA A 114 19.86 2.85 -5.49
N ASP A 115 20.08 2.10 -4.40
CA ASP A 115 20.97 2.54 -3.34
C ASP A 115 22.41 1.99 -3.49
N THR A 116 23.38 2.89 -3.32
CA THR A 116 24.81 2.57 -3.18
C THR A 116 25.24 2.46 -1.72
N TYR A 117 24.41 2.98 -0.79
CA TYR A 117 24.52 2.77 0.64
C TYR A 117 23.99 1.37 0.98
N ARG A 118 24.80 0.58 1.69
CA ARG A 118 24.41 -0.77 2.10
C ARG A 118 23.30 -0.68 3.15
N GLY A 119 22.05 -0.91 2.73
CA GLY A 119 21.02 -1.47 3.61
C GLY A 119 20.06 -0.53 4.31
N ASN A 120 20.02 0.77 3.98
CA ASN A 120 19.20 1.71 4.77
C ASN A 120 18.33 2.69 3.96
N ALA A 121 18.52 2.90 2.65
CA ALA A 121 17.63 3.75 1.86
C ALA A 121 16.68 2.90 0.98
N THR A 122 15.40 3.22 1.08
CA THR A 122 14.31 2.66 0.26
C THR A 122 13.69 3.80 -0.53
N ASP A 123 13.60 3.66 -1.85
CA ASP A 123 12.81 4.56 -2.69
C ASP A 123 11.40 3.98 -2.86
N LEU A 124 10.43 4.84 -3.17
CA LEU A 124 9.03 4.44 -3.36
C LEU A 124 8.62 4.56 -4.83
N PHE A 125 8.15 3.46 -5.41
CA PHE A 125 7.75 3.40 -6.82
C PHE A 125 6.30 3.00 -6.98
N VAL A 126 5.71 3.42 -8.10
CA VAL A 126 4.41 2.96 -8.58
C VAL A 126 4.53 2.40 -9.99
N ARG A 127 3.79 1.32 -10.25
CA ARG A 127 3.48 0.84 -11.60
C ARG A 127 1.97 0.75 -11.78
N VAL A 128 1.53 0.89 -13.02
CA VAL A 128 0.12 0.73 -13.40
C VAL A 128 -0.10 -0.30 -14.48
N SER A 129 -1.28 -0.89 -14.51
CA SER A 129 -1.78 -1.79 -15.53
C SER A 129 -3.20 -1.40 -15.93
N THR A 130 -3.39 -1.14 -17.22
CA THR A 130 -4.70 -0.80 -17.81
C THR A 130 -5.41 -2.01 -18.41
N ASN A 131 -4.87 -3.22 -18.22
CA ASN A 131 -5.39 -4.46 -18.79
C ASN A 131 -5.40 -5.61 -17.77
N ASP A 132 -5.90 -5.31 -16.56
CA ASP A 132 -6.08 -6.28 -15.48
C ASP A 132 -4.80 -7.07 -15.14
N GLY A 133 -3.65 -6.39 -15.10
CA GLY A 133 -2.37 -7.01 -14.74
C GLY A 133 -1.73 -7.85 -15.86
N HIS A 134 -2.28 -7.81 -17.08
CA HIS A 134 -1.67 -8.52 -18.22
C HIS A 134 -0.36 -7.89 -18.66
N THR A 135 -0.22 -6.58 -18.62
CA THR A 135 1.06 -5.87 -18.78
C THR A 135 1.13 -4.72 -17.80
N TRP A 136 2.35 -4.35 -17.41
CA TRP A 136 2.62 -3.25 -16.49
C TRP A 136 3.47 -2.20 -17.17
N GLY A 137 3.17 -0.93 -16.90
CA GLY A 137 3.95 0.20 -17.40
C GLY A 137 5.32 0.32 -16.73
N SER A 138 6.02 1.38 -17.09
CA SER A 138 7.26 1.80 -16.44
C SER A 138 7.03 2.21 -14.99
N GLU A 139 8.11 2.16 -14.20
CA GLU A 139 8.13 2.64 -12.82
C GLU A 139 8.09 4.16 -12.80
N ALA A 140 7.28 4.72 -11.91
CA ALA A 140 7.31 6.12 -11.54
C ALA A 140 7.66 6.24 -10.07
N ARG A 141 8.59 7.13 -9.74
CA ARG A 141 8.98 7.39 -8.35
C ARG A 141 7.98 8.33 -7.69
N VAL A 142 7.66 8.04 -6.44
CA VAL A 142 6.67 8.76 -5.63
C VAL A 142 7.34 9.71 -4.65
N ASP A 143 8.44 9.29 -4.03
CA ASP A 143 9.14 10.09 -3.03
C ASP A 143 9.92 11.23 -3.70
N GLY A 144 9.91 12.41 -3.06
CA GLY A 144 10.49 13.65 -3.61
C GLY A 144 12.00 13.80 -3.46
N THR A 145 12.67 12.81 -2.85
CA THR A 145 14.11 12.85 -2.55
C THR A 145 14.98 12.61 -3.78
N ALA A 146 16.29 12.86 -3.71
CA ALA A 146 17.20 12.36 -4.75
C ALA A 146 17.32 10.82 -4.63
N PRO A 147 17.59 10.08 -5.72
CA PRO A 147 17.70 8.62 -5.66
C PRO A 147 18.74 8.19 -4.63
N GLY A 148 18.39 7.23 -3.76
CA GLY A 148 19.30 6.73 -2.72
C GLY A 148 19.65 7.75 -1.62
N THR A 149 18.89 8.84 -1.45
CA THR A 149 19.12 9.82 -0.37
C THR A 149 18.09 9.78 0.76
N ALA A 150 17.07 8.92 0.67
CA ALA A 150 16.11 8.75 1.75
C ALA A 150 16.77 7.98 2.91
N GLY A 151 17.20 8.70 3.94
CA GLY A 151 17.75 8.07 5.14
C GLY A 151 16.66 7.30 5.89
N THR A 152 16.88 5.99 6.03
CA THR A 152 16.10 5.04 6.85
C THR A 152 14.66 4.83 6.34
N GLY A 153 14.04 3.68 6.65
CA GLY A 153 12.86 3.13 5.93
C GLY A 153 11.74 4.08 5.49
N ILE A 154 11.33 3.90 4.23
CA ILE A 154 10.09 4.37 3.61
C ILE A 154 9.28 3.13 3.28
N ALA A 155 7.99 3.10 3.63
CA ALA A 155 7.09 2.01 3.26
C ALA A 155 5.74 2.55 2.78
N PRO A 156 5.23 2.14 1.60
CA PRO A 156 3.87 2.44 1.24
C PRO A 156 2.95 1.72 2.21
N SER A 157 2.05 2.49 2.80
CA SER A 157 1.06 1.94 3.71
C SER A 157 -0.34 1.99 3.08
N GLY A 158 -0.53 2.85 2.07
CA GLY A 158 -1.77 2.86 1.28
C GLY A 158 -1.62 3.55 -0.07
N ILE A 159 -2.49 3.16 -1.00
CA ILE A 159 -2.68 3.81 -2.30
C ILE A 159 -4.17 3.77 -2.65
N SER A 160 -4.69 4.85 -3.23
CA SER A 160 -6.08 4.91 -3.66
C SER A 160 -6.25 5.70 -4.96
N GLY A 161 -7.26 5.34 -5.74
CA GLY A 161 -7.67 6.10 -6.91
C GLY A 161 -8.44 7.37 -6.52
N VAL A 162 -8.09 8.50 -7.12
CA VAL A 162 -8.77 9.78 -6.97
C VAL A 162 -9.34 10.20 -8.31
N GLY A 163 -10.62 10.59 -8.32
CA GLY A 163 -11.32 10.92 -9.56
C GLY A 163 -11.38 9.72 -10.49
N ASN A 164 -11.00 9.91 -11.76
CA ASN A 164 -11.08 8.84 -12.75
C ASN A 164 -9.86 7.91 -12.71
N ASP A 165 -8.64 8.47 -12.70
CA ASP A 165 -7.41 7.68 -12.86
C ASP A 165 -6.17 8.30 -12.18
N ASP A 166 -6.35 9.36 -11.38
CA ASP A 166 -5.26 9.86 -10.53
C ASP A 166 -5.07 8.92 -9.34
N LEU A 167 -3.90 8.97 -8.72
CA LEU A 167 -3.56 8.17 -7.55
C LEU A 167 -3.13 9.08 -6.41
N VAL A 168 -3.48 8.70 -5.19
CA VAL A 168 -2.82 9.21 -3.98
C VAL A 168 -2.13 8.03 -3.31
N VAL A 169 -0.86 8.21 -3.03
CA VAL A 169 -0.03 7.25 -2.29
C VAL A 169 0.29 7.87 -0.94
N VAL A 170 0.09 7.11 0.13
CA VAL A 170 0.48 7.49 1.50
C VAL A 170 1.50 6.51 2.03
N TYR A 171 2.50 7.04 2.74
CA TYR A 171 3.64 6.26 3.20
C TYR A 171 4.16 6.80 4.53
N ALA A 172 4.70 5.86 5.31
CA ALA A 172 5.49 6.18 6.48
C ALA A 172 6.94 6.42 6.05
N ASP A 173 7.58 7.39 6.69
CA ASP A 173 8.90 7.87 6.31
C ASP A 173 9.66 8.37 7.52
N ASN A 174 10.86 7.87 7.78
CA ASN A 174 11.66 8.31 8.93
C ASN A 174 12.85 9.20 8.53
N ARG A 175 12.85 9.78 7.31
CA ARG A 175 13.88 10.71 6.84
C ARG A 175 14.10 11.83 7.87
N GLY A 176 15.35 11.97 8.31
CA GLY A 176 15.76 13.04 9.23
C GLY A 176 15.51 12.76 10.72
N ASN A 177 14.95 11.60 11.08
CA ASN A 177 14.68 11.25 12.47
C ASN A 177 15.77 10.33 13.05
N ALA A 178 16.68 10.90 13.85
CA ALA A 178 17.75 10.15 14.54
C ALA A 178 17.27 9.22 15.69
N GLY A 179 15.96 8.97 15.80
CA GLY A 179 15.32 8.32 16.96
C GLY A 179 14.20 7.34 16.63
N SER A 180 14.15 6.79 15.42
CA SER A 180 13.21 5.73 15.02
C SER A 180 11.72 6.12 14.95
N SER A 181 11.40 7.41 14.76
CA SER A 181 10.04 7.87 14.49
C SER A 181 9.78 7.99 12.99
N PHE A 182 8.62 7.55 12.53
CA PHE A 182 8.12 7.77 11.18
C PHE A 182 7.15 8.96 11.16
N ASP A 183 7.32 9.83 10.19
CA ASP A 183 6.39 10.85 9.75
C ASP A 183 5.47 10.25 8.67
N VAL A 184 4.28 10.84 8.45
CA VAL A 184 3.34 10.37 7.42
C VAL A 184 3.33 11.35 6.27
N TYR A 185 3.60 10.84 5.07
CA TYR A 185 3.58 11.63 3.84
C TYR A 185 2.51 11.13 2.87
N GLY A 186 2.10 12.03 1.97
CA GLY A 186 1.30 11.69 0.82
C GLY A 186 1.80 12.39 -0.44
N ASN A 187 1.64 11.72 -1.57
CA ASN A 187 1.88 12.31 -2.88
C ASN A 187 0.79 11.90 -3.86
N ARG A 188 0.39 12.84 -4.71
CA ARG A 188 -0.68 12.67 -5.70
C ARG A 188 -0.06 12.62 -7.09
N SER A 189 -0.53 11.67 -7.91
CA SER A 189 -0.14 11.59 -9.31
C SER A 189 -0.96 12.53 -10.19
N ALA A 190 -0.42 12.79 -11.38
CA ALA A 190 -1.19 13.20 -12.55
C ALA A 190 -1.39 11.98 -13.46
N ALA A 191 -2.64 11.57 -13.67
CA ALA A 191 -3.07 10.34 -14.34
C ALA A 191 -2.39 10.10 -15.69
N ALA A 192 -2.31 11.15 -16.53
CA ALA A 192 -1.83 11.03 -17.91
C ALA A 192 -0.35 10.59 -18.02
N THR A 193 0.44 10.84 -16.99
CA THR A 193 1.90 10.65 -17.01
C THR A 193 2.42 9.78 -15.89
N LEU A 194 1.56 9.39 -14.94
CA LEU A 194 1.95 8.78 -13.67
C LEU A 194 3.09 9.57 -13.00
N SER A 195 3.06 10.91 -13.10
CA SER A 195 4.07 11.77 -12.50
C SER A 195 3.59 12.27 -11.14
N PHE A 196 4.48 12.22 -10.15
CA PHE A 196 4.21 12.70 -8.80
C PHE A 196 4.81 14.09 -8.58
N GLY A 197 4.11 14.91 -7.82
CA GLY A 197 4.51 16.28 -7.49
C GLY A 197 5.38 16.34 -6.24
N ALA A 198 5.31 17.48 -5.55
CA ALA A 198 5.92 17.61 -4.23
C ALA A 198 5.12 16.83 -3.19
N GLU A 199 5.82 16.06 -2.37
CA GLU A 199 5.24 15.34 -1.23
C GLU A 199 4.68 16.31 -0.17
N GLN A 200 3.60 15.88 0.49
CA GLN A 200 2.97 16.59 1.59
C GLN A 200 3.19 15.81 2.87
N ARG A 201 3.65 16.49 3.93
CA ARG A 201 3.67 15.91 5.27
C ARG A 201 2.27 16.03 5.88
N ILE A 202 1.62 14.89 6.11
CA ILE A 202 0.21 14.78 6.54
C ILE A 202 0.09 14.82 8.06
N ASP A 203 1.06 14.25 8.76
CA ASP A 203 1.12 14.21 10.22
C ASP A 203 1.65 15.49 10.86
N ALA A 204 1.91 16.54 10.06
CA ALA A 204 2.42 17.82 10.53
C ALA A 204 1.40 18.45 11.49
N ASP A 205 1.52 18.12 12.76
CA ASP A 205 0.58 18.56 13.76
C ASP A 205 0.85 20.03 14.12
N SER A 206 -0.25 20.69 14.45
CA SER A 206 -0.46 22.11 14.71
C SER A 206 0.29 22.72 15.91
N GLY A 207 1.30 22.03 16.47
CA GLY A 207 2.11 22.60 17.56
C GLY A 207 2.76 21.61 18.54
N ASP A 208 2.39 20.33 18.56
CA ASP A 208 2.99 19.35 19.48
C ASP A 208 4.09 18.53 18.80
N ARG A 209 5.34 18.76 19.23
CA ARG A 209 6.56 18.10 18.76
C ARG A 209 6.83 16.75 19.43
N ASP A 210 5.84 16.15 20.06
CA ASP A 210 6.04 14.84 20.64
C ASP A 210 6.17 13.82 19.51
N ARG A 211 7.29 13.10 19.56
CA ARG A 211 7.86 12.26 18.49
C ARG A 211 6.96 11.05 18.27
N ASN A 212 5.86 11.29 17.59
CA ASN A 212 4.86 10.31 17.26
C ASN A 212 5.46 9.33 16.25
N ALA A 213 5.72 8.10 16.69
CA ALA A 213 5.85 7.00 15.75
C ALA A 213 4.45 6.82 15.16
N PHE A 214 4.24 7.34 13.96
CA PHE A 214 3.05 7.02 13.20
C PHE A 214 3.28 5.68 12.51
N ASP A 215 2.34 4.77 12.65
CA ASP A 215 2.45 3.45 12.02
C ASP A 215 1.26 3.19 11.08
N ALA A 216 1.55 2.47 10.01
CA ALA A 216 0.62 1.94 9.01
C ALA A 216 -0.50 2.90 8.56
N PRO A 217 -0.19 4.10 8.01
CA PRO A 217 -1.22 4.99 7.48
C PRO A 217 -2.06 4.31 6.38
N ASN A 218 -3.37 4.46 6.42
CA ASN A 218 -4.27 3.97 5.38
C ASN A 218 -4.99 5.13 4.70
N VAL A 219 -5.28 4.99 3.42
CA VAL A 219 -5.94 6.03 2.62
C VAL A 219 -7.26 5.53 2.04
N ALA A 220 -8.31 6.32 2.22
CA ALA A 220 -9.61 6.11 1.63
C ALA A 220 -10.05 7.35 0.84
N VAL A 221 -10.82 7.14 -0.22
CA VAL A 221 -11.35 8.21 -1.07
C VAL A 221 -12.86 8.06 -1.09
N GLY A 222 -13.58 9.16 -0.86
CA GLY A 222 -15.04 9.18 -0.82
C GLY A 222 -15.61 10.43 -1.50
N PRO A 223 -16.88 10.40 -1.92
CA PRO A 223 -17.53 11.56 -2.52
C PRO A 223 -17.54 12.75 -1.54
N ARG A 224 -17.31 13.95 -2.05
CA ARG A 224 -17.43 15.17 -1.25
C ARG A 224 -18.91 15.49 -1.01
N CYS A 225 -19.34 15.51 0.26
CA CYS A 225 -20.70 15.91 0.60
C CYS A 225 -20.97 17.36 0.17
N GLY A 226 -22.00 17.56 -0.67
CA GLY A 226 -22.33 18.88 -1.24
C GLY A 226 -21.40 19.36 -2.36
N GLY A 227 -20.43 18.53 -2.77
CA GLY A 227 -19.56 18.80 -3.91
C GLY A 227 -20.21 18.50 -5.27
N GLY A 228 -19.58 18.99 -6.32
CA GLY A 228 -19.91 18.64 -7.70
C GLY A 228 -19.65 17.17 -8.04
N ALA A 229 -20.21 16.69 -9.15
CA ALA A 229 -19.94 15.34 -9.63
C ALA A 229 -18.43 15.14 -9.90
N GLY A 230 -17.84 14.13 -9.28
CA GLY A 230 -16.41 13.82 -9.38
C GLY A 230 -15.53 14.50 -8.34
N GLU A 231 -16.08 15.37 -7.49
CA GLU A 231 -15.35 15.89 -6.33
C GLU A 231 -15.29 14.84 -5.22
N VAL A 232 -14.08 14.65 -4.69
CA VAL A 232 -13.79 13.64 -3.68
C VAL A 232 -12.98 14.22 -2.54
N ASN A 233 -13.20 13.67 -1.36
CA ASN A 233 -12.32 13.86 -0.22
C ASN A 233 -11.37 12.66 -0.12
N VAL A 234 -10.14 12.94 0.29
CA VAL A 234 -9.16 11.90 0.65
C VAL A 234 -8.98 11.90 2.16
N TYR A 235 -9.14 10.73 2.77
CA TYR A 235 -9.02 10.53 4.20
C TYR A 235 -7.79 9.67 4.47
N VAL A 236 -6.93 10.12 5.38
CA VAL A 236 -5.75 9.38 5.80
C VAL A 236 -5.85 9.09 7.28
N ALA A 237 -6.08 7.82 7.61
CA ALA A 237 -6.10 7.34 8.98
C ALA A 237 -4.70 6.86 9.36
N MET A 238 -4.26 7.15 10.59
CA MET A 238 -2.94 6.79 11.08
C MET A 238 -3.00 6.47 12.57
N ALA A 239 -2.21 5.49 13.00
CA ALA A 239 -2.01 5.21 14.42
C ALA A 239 -0.87 6.06 14.95
N VAL A 240 -1.06 6.67 16.13
CA VAL A 240 -0.01 7.30 16.92
C VAL A 240 0.28 6.37 18.08
N ILE A 241 1.49 5.80 18.12
CA ILE A 241 1.90 4.85 19.16
C ILE A 241 2.88 5.46 20.18
N SER A 242 3.05 6.79 20.18
CA SER A 242 3.84 7.45 21.20
C SER A 242 3.01 7.82 22.43
N GLY A 243 3.63 7.77 23.62
CA GLY A 243 2.98 8.08 24.88
C GLY A 243 2.42 6.86 25.61
N THR A 244 1.48 7.11 26.53
CA THR A 244 0.88 6.07 27.39
C THR A 244 -0.40 5.46 26.81
N GLU A 245 -0.97 6.07 25.78
CA GLU A 245 -2.21 5.65 25.14
C GLU A 245 -2.05 5.77 23.61
N PRO A 246 -2.11 4.66 22.85
CA PRO A 246 -2.09 4.74 21.40
C PRO A 246 -3.38 5.39 20.89
N GLU A 247 -3.26 6.29 19.91
CA GLU A 247 -4.38 7.03 19.34
C GLU A 247 -4.58 6.67 17.86
N ILE A 248 -5.81 6.78 17.38
CA ILE A 248 -6.10 6.86 15.95
C ILE A 248 -6.38 8.32 15.60
N ARG A 249 -5.74 8.80 14.54
CA ARG A 249 -5.93 10.14 13.98
C ARG A 249 -6.31 10.08 12.51
N VAL A 250 -7.02 11.10 12.04
CA VAL A 250 -7.42 11.25 10.63
C VAL A 250 -7.08 12.65 10.13
N ALA A 251 -6.39 12.70 8.99
CA ALA A 251 -6.25 13.91 8.19
C ALA A 251 -7.18 13.84 6.97
N VAL A 252 -7.69 14.99 6.53
CA VAL A 252 -8.64 15.07 5.41
C VAL A 252 -8.12 16.04 4.37
N SER A 253 -8.18 15.64 3.11
CA SER A 253 -8.02 16.51 1.96
C SER A 253 -9.37 16.74 1.31
N GLU A 254 -9.72 18.01 1.09
CA GLU A 254 -10.94 18.42 0.38
C GLU A 254 -10.70 18.81 -1.08
N ASP A 255 -9.45 18.73 -1.53
CA ASP A 255 -9.03 19.07 -2.89
C ASP A 255 -8.58 17.84 -3.70
N GLY A 256 -8.93 16.63 -3.24
CA GLY A 256 -8.57 15.40 -3.94
C GLY A 256 -7.11 14.99 -3.74
N GLY A 257 -6.51 15.33 -2.59
CA GLY A 257 -5.20 14.87 -2.16
C GLY A 257 -4.04 15.81 -2.51
N TYR A 258 -4.31 17.06 -2.92
CA TYR A 258 -3.23 18.04 -3.12
C TYR A 258 -2.77 18.64 -1.80
N THR A 259 -3.69 18.88 -0.86
CA THR A 259 -3.39 19.37 0.49
C THR A 259 -4.19 18.61 1.54
N PHE A 260 -3.65 18.50 2.76
CA PHE A 260 -4.31 17.84 3.89
C PHE A 260 -4.49 18.80 5.05
N SER A 261 -5.59 18.64 5.78
CA SER A 261 -5.77 19.23 7.10
C SER A 261 -4.73 18.69 8.08
N GLY A 262 -4.56 19.38 9.22
CA GLY A 262 -3.91 18.75 10.37
C GLY A 262 -4.65 17.47 10.80
N ALA A 263 -3.90 16.48 11.27
CA ALA A 263 -4.45 15.20 11.72
C ALA A 263 -5.23 15.37 13.04
N THR A 264 -6.52 15.01 13.03
CA THR A 264 -7.41 15.12 14.19
C THR A 264 -7.53 13.77 14.90
N ARG A 265 -7.45 13.74 16.23
CA ARG A 265 -7.71 12.53 17.05
C ARG A 265 -9.17 12.09 16.90
N ILE A 266 -9.37 10.81 16.56
CA ILE A 266 -10.69 10.17 16.46
C ILE A 266 -10.86 8.97 17.42
N SER A 267 -9.80 8.60 18.13
CA SER A 267 -9.86 7.66 19.26
C SER A 267 -10.46 8.33 20.49
N ASP A 268 -11.15 7.57 21.34
CA ASP A 268 -11.60 8.06 22.64
C ASP A 268 -10.44 8.17 23.64
N THR A 269 -10.63 8.98 24.68
CA THR A 269 -9.59 9.36 25.66
C THR A 269 -9.76 8.67 27.01
N ALA A 270 -10.50 7.56 27.06
CA ALA A 270 -10.77 6.91 28.33
C ALA A 270 -11.05 5.43 28.16
N GLY A 271 -10.01 4.60 28.20
CA GLY A 271 -9.92 3.40 29.06
C GLY A 271 -11.08 2.39 29.11
N THR A 272 -12.03 2.39 28.17
CA THR A 272 -13.07 1.37 28.08
C THR A 272 -13.21 0.98 26.62
N GLU A 273 -12.88 -0.27 26.36
CA GLU A 273 -13.09 -1.03 25.12
C GLU A 273 -14.32 -0.56 24.34
N PHE A 274 -14.22 -0.55 23.01
CA PHE A 274 -15.36 -0.32 22.11
C PHE A 274 -16.55 -1.17 22.58
N ALA A 275 -17.56 -0.52 23.17
CA ALA A 275 -18.87 -1.13 23.34
C ALA A 275 -19.49 -1.21 21.94
N ALA A 276 -19.11 -2.24 21.19
CA ALA A 276 -19.72 -2.58 19.94
C ALA A 276 -21.19 -2.94 20.24
N VAL A 277 -22.08 -1.96 20.07
CA VAL A 277 -23.47 -2.25 19.72
C VAL A 277 -23.55 -2.00 18.23
N PRO A 278 -23.43 -3.06 17.39
CA PRO A 278 -23.71 -2.93 15.98
C PRO A 278 -25.16 -2.48 15.86
N ARG A 279 -25.39 -1.27 15.35
CA ARG A 279 -26.68 -0.93 14.77
C ARG A 279 -26.61 -1.33 13.31
N ILE A 280 -27.23 -2.46 13.01
CA ILE A 280 -27.58 -2.93 11.66
C ILE A 280 -28.56 -1.92 11.06
#